data_AF-A0A3A9KBD0-F1
#
_entry.id   AF-A0A3A9KBD0-F1
#
_cell.length_a   1.000
_cell.length_b   1.000
_cell.length_c   1.000
_cell.angle_alpha   90.00
_cell.angle_beta   90.00
_cell.angle_gamma   90.00
#
_symmetry.space_group_name_H-M   'P 1'
#
loop_
_entity.id
_entity.type
_entity.pdbx_description
1 polymer ?
#
loop_
_entity_poly.entity_id
_entity_poly.type
_entity_poly.pdbx_seq_one_letter_code
_entity_poly.pdbx_strand_id
1 'polypeptide(L)'
;MKYLKIPLLLIGVLFFAACSENEEPEDLSVNEEAVNDLDTLIATNEQLVGQLEKELTEREQLQERVQELEDENVSLKDDVLTYKQLTIELEENYEKERVLRRQLDEKSREFFQFMHERNHSELENMVADNITVNSESDTLELLEDNSISQTFHYLHLEPVIYIRQRTFSYNDDQSEFTTEYEFYTESEESFQFDGGIEIIFKEEEEWKVSSIRYVQ
;
A
#
# COMPACT_ATOMS: atom_id res chain seq x y z
N MET A 1 -46.18 -13.25 6.01
CA MET A 1 -47.26 -12.34 6.46
C MET A 1 -47.83 -12.86 7.76
N LYS A 2 -47.65 -12.13 8.87
CA LYS A 2 -48.50 -12.18 10.07
C LYS A 2 -47.95 -11.21 11.14
N TYR A 3 -48.75 -10.18 11.43
CA TYR A 3 -48.87 -9.36 12.65
C TYR A 3 -47.65 -8.47 13.00
N LEU A 4 -47.79 -7.21 13.40
CA LEU A 4 -48.76 -6.66 14.34
C LEU A 4 -48.85 -5.14 14.12
N LYS A 5 -50.07 -4.61 14.03
CA LYS A 5 -50.36 -3.17 14.01
C LYS A 5 -50.28 -2.63 15.43
N ILE A 6 -49.58 -1.52 15.65
CA ILE A 6 -49.68 -0.73 16.88
C ILE A 6 -50.49 0.53 16.56
N PRO A 7 -51.69 0.70 17.16
CA PRO A 7 -52.47 1.94 17.15
C PRO A 7 -52.28 2.72 18.47
N LEU A 8 -52.85 3.95 18.50
CA LEU A 8 -53.04 4.82 19.68
C LEU A 8 -51.74 5.44 20.25
N LEU A 9 -51.67 6.73 20.55
CA LEU A 9 -52.58 7.40 21.47
C LEU A 9 -52.63 8.92 21.23
N LEU A 10 -53.86 9.39 21.08
CA LEU A 10 -54.30 10.77 21.02
C LEU A 10 -54.43 11.28 22.48
N ILE A 11 -53.67 12.30 22.86
CA ILE A 11 -53.87 13.11 24.08
C ILE A 11 -53.82 14.56 23.57
N GLY A 12 -54.86 15.38 23.56
CA GLY A 12 -56.02 15.40 24.45
C GLY A 12 -55.77 16.37 25.61
N VAL A 13 -55.54 17.65 25.31
CA VAL A 13 -55.69 18.74 26.29
C VAL A 13 -56.54 19.84 25.67
N LEU A 14 -57.85 19.64 25.80
CA LEU A 14 -58.83 20.72 25.89
C LEU A 14 -58.70 21.33 27.29
N PHE A 15 -58.37 22.62 27.37
CA PHE A 15 -58.83 23.47 28.46
C PHE A 15 -59.72 24.54 27.87
N PHE A 16 -61.03 24.24 27.86
CA PHE A 16 -62.06 25.26 27.96
C PHE A 16 -61.99 25.83 29.39
N ALA A 17 -61.69 27.12 29.50
CA ALA A 17 -62.12 27.94 30.63
C ALA A 17 -63.11 28.96 30.07
N ALA A 18 -64.37 28.79 30.42
CA ALA A 18 -65.42 29.78 30.26
C ALA A 18 -65.90 30.17 31.67
N CYS A 19 -65.84 31.46 31.98
CA CYS A 19 -66.63 32.20 32.97
C CYS A 19 -66.32 33.67 32.67
N SER A 20 -67.24 34.42 32.04
CA SER A 20 -68.18 35.36 32.71
C SER A 20 -67.43 36.33 33.62
N GLU A 21 -67.50 37.64 33.46
CA GLU A 21 -68.73 38.44 33.54
C GLU A 21 -68.45 39.88 33.08
N ASN A 22 -69.54 40.59 32.82
CA ASN A 22 -69.70 41.88 32.17
C ASN A 22 -69.40 43.05 33.12
N GLU A 23 -68.63 44.08 32.70
CA GLU A 23 -68.79 45.46 33.17
C GLU A 23 -68.09 46.47 32.23
N GLU A 24 -68.70 47.65 32.13
CA GLU A 24 -68.57 48.71 31.12
C GLU A 24 -67.24 49.50 31.14
N PRO A 25 -66.95 50.29 30.09
CA PRO A 25 -65.66 50.97 29.93
C PRO A 25 -65.67 52.33 30.61
N GLU A 26 -64.95 52.46 31.73
CA GLU A 26 -64.56 53.75 32.30
C GLU A 26 -63.24 53.55 33.05
N ASP A 27 -62.13 53.99 32.45
CA ASP A 27 -61.49 55.25 32.82
C ASP A 27 -60.03 55.21 32.34
N LEU A 28 -59.65 56.23 31.57
CA LEU A 28 -58.26 56.47 31.17
C LEU A 28 -57.48 56.96 32.39
N SER A 29 -57.13 56.05 33.30
CA SER A 29 -56.04 56.26 34.24
C SER A 29 -54.79 55.56 33.68
N VAL A 30 -53.79 56.35 33.33
CA VAL A 30 -52.47 55.85 32.90
C VAL A 30 -51.87 55.13 34.10
N ASN A 31 -51.89 53.80 34.03
CA ASN A 31 -51.49 52.88 35.09
C ASN A 31 -49.96 52.72 35.05
N GLU A 32 -49.24 53.22 36.07
CA GLU A 32 -47.78 53.09 36.19
C GLU A 32 -47.32 51.61 36.30
N GLU A 33 -48.20 50.67 36.68
CA GLU A 33 -47.90 49.23 36.68
C GLU A 33 -47.83 48.62 35.26
N ALA A 34 -48.59 49.15 34.30
CA ALA A 34 -48.54 48.68 32.90
C ALA A 34 -47.24 49.08 32.18
N VAL A 35 -46.61 50.17 32.63
CA VAL A 35 -45.30 50.62 32.12
C VAL A 35 -44.18 49.72 32.65
N ASN A 36 -44.25 49.30 33.91
CA ASN A 36 -43.27 48.39 34.52
C ASN A 36 -43.32 46.96 33.92
N ASP A 37 -44.53 46.48 33.58
CA ASP A 37 -44.72 45.18 32.93
C ASP A 37 -44.30 45.22 31.45
N LEU A 38 -44.53 46.35 30.76
CA LEU A 38 -44.02 46.62 29.42
C LEU A 38 -42.49 46.66 29.40
N ASP A 39 -41.86 47.36 30.34
CA ASP A 39 -40.39 47.44 30.44
C ASP A 39 -39.78 46.07 30.76
N THR A 40 -40.45 45.25 31.59
CA THR A 40 -40.03 43.87 31.88
C THR A 40 -40.15 42.97 30.65
N LEU A 41 -41.22 43.12 29.85
CA LEU A 41 -41.42 42.38 28.60
C LEU A 41 -40.43 42.82 27.50
N ILE A 42 -40.09 44.11 27.44
CA ILE A 42 -39.06 44.64 26.53
C ILE A 42 -37.70 44.06 26.91
N ALA A 43 -37.30 44.11 28.18
CA ALA A 43 -36.04 43.53 28.66
C ALA A 43 -35.96 42.02 28.42
N THR A 44 -37.08 41.30 28.58
CA THR A 44 -37.14 39.85 28.31
C THR A 44 -37.01 39.57 26.81
N ASN A 45 -37.65 40.36 25.95
CA ASN A 45 -37.49 40.23 24.49
C ASN A 45 -36.07 40.56 24.04
N GLU A 46 -35.46 41.62 24.57
CA GLU A 46 -34.05 41.96 24.28
C GLU A 46 -33.10 40.83 24.71
N GLN A 47 -33.33 40.21 25.87
CA GLN A 47 -32.56 39.05 26.32
C GLN A 47 -32.77 37.83 25.41
N LEU A 48 -34.00 37.55 24.99
CA LEU A 48 -34.31 36.44 24.08
C LEU A 48 -33.70 36.66 22.69
N VAL A 49 -33.70 37.90 22.19
CA VAL A 49 -33.02 38.27 20.95
C VAL A 49 -31.52 38.06 21.09
N GLY A 50 -30.90 38.52 22.18
CA GLY A 50 -29.48 38.30 22.43
C GLY A 50 -29.11 36.82 22.58
N GLN A 51 -29.97 36.00 23.18
CA GLN A 51 -29.80 34.55 23.23
C GLN A 51 -29.94 33.91 21.86
N LEU A 52 -30.92 34.33 21.06
CA LEU A 52 -31.13 33.84 19.70
C LEU A 52 -29.93 34.17 18.80
N GLU A 53 -29.41 35.39 18.87
CA GLU A 53 -28.21 35.82 18.13
C GLU A 53 -26.97 35.00 18.53
N LYS A 54 -26.82 34.72 19.83
CA LYS A 54 -25.75 33.86 20.33
C LYS A 54 -25.86 32.44 19.80
N GLU A 55 -27.05 31.83 19.89
CA GLU A 55 -27.31 30.48 19.37
C GLU A 55 -27.12 30.40 17.86
N LEU A 56 -27.50 31.44 17.11
CA LEU A 56 -27.24 31.51 15.66
C LEU A 56 -25.73 31.54 15.36
N THR A 57 -24.97 32.33 16.12
CA THR A 57 -23.51 32.41 15.96
C THR A 57 -22.84 31.08 16.31
N GLU A 58 -23.24 30.44 17.41
CA GLU A 58 -22.73 29.11 17.80
C GLU A 58 -23.09 28.05 16.75
N ARG A 59 -24.30 28.10 16.18
CA ARG A 59 -24.72 27.20 15.10
C ARG A 59 -23.87 27.39 13.86
N GLU A 60 -23.58 28.62 13.45
CA GLU A 60 -22.73 28.91 12.30
C GLU A 60 -21.31 28.38 12.51
N GLN A 61 -20.72 28.62 13.69
CA GLN A 61 -19.40 28.07 14.04
C GLN A 61 -19.37 26.54 14.04
N LEU A 62 -20.41 25.90 14.58
CA LEU A 62 -20.54 24.45 14.56
C LEU A 62 -20.70 23.91 13.13
N GLN A 63 -21.45 24.61 12.27
CA GLN A 63 -21.61 24.23 10.86
C GLN A 63 -20.28 24.34 10.10
N GLU A 64 -19.53 25.42 10.29
CA GLU A 64 -18.20 25.58 9.73
C GLU A 64 -17.27 24.46 10.20
N ARG A 65 -17.27 24.15 11.51
CA ARG A 65 -16.45 23.08 12.06
C ARG A 65 -16.84 21.69 11.54
N VAL A 66 -18.14 21.43 11.35
CA VAL A 66 -18.61 20.19 10.73
C VAL A 66 -18.11 20.07 9.30
N GLN A 67 -18.19 21.15 8.51
CA GLN A 67 -17.70 21.16 7.14
C GLN A 67 -16.19 20.89 7.07
N GLU A 68 -15.40 21.56 7.92
CA GLU A 68 -13.95 21.31 8.01
C GLU A 68 -13.63 19.85 8.34
N LEU A 69 -14.36 19.26 9.30
CA LEU A 69 -14.18 17.87 9.69
C LEU A 69 -14.62 16.90 8.59
N GLU A 70 -15.66 17.22 7.83
CA GLU A 70 -16.08 16.44 6.66
C GLU A 70 -15.01 16.47 5.57
N ASP A 71 -14.46 17.64 5.26
CA ASP A 71 -13.40 17.79 4.27
C ASP A 71 -12.11 17.07 4.70
N GLU A 72 -11.73 17.19 5.98
CA GLU A 72 -10.60 16.45 6.56
C GLU A 72 -10.84 14.93 6.50
N ASN A 73 -12.06 14.47 6.80
CA ASN A 73 -12.40 13.05 6.74
C ASN A 73 -12.28 12.50 5.31
N VAL A 74 -12.73 13.26 4.31
CA VAL A 74 -12.60 12.89 2.90
C VAL A 74 -11.12 12.79 2.51
N SER A 75 -10.30 13.78 2.86
CA SER A 75 -8.87 13.75 2.57
C SER A 75 -8.17 12.56 3.22
N LEU A 76 -8.44 12.31 4.51
CA LEU A 76 -7.86 11.18 5.24
C LEU A 76 -8.29 9.84 4.65
N LYS A 77 -9.54 9.73 4.20
CA LYS A 77 -10.03 8.52 3.54
C LYS A 77 -9.29 8.25 2.24
N ASP A 78 -9.03 9.28 1.44
CA ASP A 78 -8.25 9.15 0.21
C ASP A 78 -6.81 8.71 0.51
N ASP A 79 -6.16 9.32 1.50
CA ASP A 79 -4.82 8.91 1.94
C ASP A 79 -4.79 7.44 2.38
N VAL A 80 -5.76 7.01 3.19
CA VAL A 80 -5.87 5.61 3.64
C VAL A 80 -6.04 4.66 2.46
N LEU A 81 -6.82 5.04 1.44
CA LEU A 81 -6.99 4.23 0.24
C LEU A 81 -5.68 4.13 -0.56
N THR A 82 -4.96 5.25 -0.70
CA THR A 82 -3.64 5.26 -1.36
C THR A 82 -2.64 4.37 -0.64
N TYR A 83 -2.50 4.49 0.69
CA TYR A 83 -1.60 3.63 1.46
C TYR A 83 -1.98 2.15 1.38
N LYS A 84 -3.28 1.84 1.38
CA LYS A 84 -3.76 0.48 1.21
C LYS A 84 -3.35 -0.08 -0.16
N GLN A 85 -3.51 0.70 -1.22
CA GLN A 85 -3.12 0.29 -2.57
C GLN A 85 -1.61 0.05 -2.66
N LEU A 86 -0.79 0.97 -2.13
CA LEU A 86 0.67 0.82 -2.09
C LEU A 86 1.09 -0.43 -1.30
N THR A 87 0.40 -0.75 -0.21
CA THR A 87 0.68 -1.95 0.59
C THR A 87 0.39 -3.22 -0.20
N ILE A 88 -0.74 -3.26 -0.93
CA ILE A 88 -1.10 -4.40 -1.78
C ILE A 88 -0.07 -4.60 -2.88
N GLU A 89 0.30 -3.53 -3.60
CA GLU A 89 1.32 -3.58 -4.66
C GLU A 89 2.67 -4.06 -4.13
N LEU A 90 3.06 -3.59 -2.94
CA LEU A 90 4.28 -4.03 -2.29
C LEU A 90 4.23 -5.52 -1.92
N GLU A 91 3.12 -5.99 -1.35
CA GLU A 91 2.92 -7.41 -1.01
C GLU A 91 2.96 -8.31 -2.27
N GLU A 92 2.30 -7.89 -3.36
CA GLU A 92 2.31 -8.61 -4.64
C GLU A 92 3.72 -8.69 -5.23
N ASN A 93 4.47 -7.57 -5.20
CA ASN A 93 5.85 -7.54 -5.69
C ASN A 93 6.78 -8.42 -4.85
N TYR A 94 6.65 -8.39 -3.53
CA TYR A 94 7.41 -9.29 -2.66
C TYR A 94 7.09 -10.77 -2.90
N GLU A 95 5.82 -11.10 -3.14
CA GLU A 95 5.42 -12.47 -3.42
C GLU A 95 6.01 -12.95 -4.75
N LYS A 96 5.92 -12.14 -5.81
CA LYS A 96 6.54 -12.42 -7.12
C LYS A 96 8.04 -12.64 -6.98
N GLU A 97 8.74 -11.71 -6.34
CA GLU A 97 10.19 -11.80 -6.11
C GLU A 97 10.56 -13.08 -5.33
N ARG A 98 9.79 -13.44 -4.30
CA ARG A 98 10.03 -14.66 -3.52
C ARG A 98 9.89 -15.93 -4.36
N VAL A 99 8.86 -15.99 -5.21
CA VAL A 99 8.63 -17.14 -6.09
C VAL A 99 9.75 -17.23 -7.12
N LEU A 100 10.05 -16.12 -7.82
CA LEU A 100 11.13 -16.03 -8.81
C LEU A 100 12.48 -16.39 -8.20
N ARG A 101 12.81 -15.88 -7.02
CA ARG A 101 14.05 -16.19 -6.33
C ARG A 101 14.27 -17.68 -6.16
N ARG A 102 13.24 -18.41 -5.72
CA ARG A 102 13.35 -19.87 -5.52
C ARG A 102 13.52 -20.60 -6.85
N GLN A 103 12.73 -20.21 -7.86
CA GLN A 103 12.80 -20.81 -9.19
C GLN A 103 14.18 -20.59 -9.84
N LEU A 104 14.69 -19.36 -9.79
CA LEU A 104 15.97 -18.99 -10.39
C LEU A 104 17.16 -19.48 -9.56
N ASP A 105 17.00 -19.70 -8.26
CA ASP A 105 18.00 -20.39 -7.44
C ASP A 105 18.16 -21.86 -7.86
N GLU A 106 17.04 -22.55 -8.06
CA GLU A 106 17.04 -23.92 -8.59
C GLU A 106 17.67 -23.96 -10.00
N LYS A 107 17.27 -23.05 -10.88
CA LYS A 107 17.82 -22.91 -12.23
C LYS A 107 19.32 -22.60 -12.22
N SER A 108 19.80 -21.78 -11.28
CA SER A 108 21.23 -21.48 -11.14
C SER A 108 22.02 -22.72 -10.73
N ARG A 109 21.48 -23.55 -9.82
CA ARG A 109 22.13 -24.80 -9.42
C ARG A 109 22.22 -25.79 -10.57
N GLU A 110 21.15 -25.95 -11.35
CA GLU A 110 21.15 -26.78 -12.55
C GLU A 110 22.18 -26.27 -13.56
N PHE A 111 22.23 -24.94 -13.77
CA PHE A 111 23.20 -24.33 -14.66
C PHE A 111 24.65 -24.59 -14.23
N PHE A 112 24.96 -24.44 -12.94
CA PHE A 112 26.26 -24.78 -12.38
C PHE A 112 26.58 -26.28 -12.54
N GLN A 113 25.60 -27.15 -12.31
CA GLN A 113 25.76 -28.59 -12.47
C GLN A 113 26.06 -28.97 -13.92
N PHE A 114 25.35 -28.39 -14.90
CA PHE A 114 25.59 -28.68 -16.31
C PHE A 114 26.95 -28.15 -16.80
N MET A 115 27.43 -27.02 -16.27
CA MET A 115 28.82 -26.60 -16.50
C MET A 115 29.82 -27.60 -15.94
N HIS A 116 29.59 -28.09 -14.72
CA HIS A 116 30.46 -29.08 -14.09
C HIS A 116 30.50 -30.41 -14.85
N GLU A 117 29.34 -30.89 -15.30
CA GLU A 117 29.17 -32.14 -16.06
C GLU A 117 29.49 -32.01 -17.55
N ARG A 118 29.76 -30.80 -18.04
CA ARG A 118 29.96 -30.48 -19.47
C ARG A 118 28.78 -30.88 -20.34
N ASN A 119 27.57 -30.64 -19.84
CA ASN A 119 26.34 -30.92 -20.58
C ASN A 119 25.98 -29.73 -21.48
N HIS A 120 26.66 -29.63 -22.62
CA HIS A 120 26.52 -28.49 -23.55
C HIS A 120 25.09 -28.31 -24.08
N SER A 121 24.38 -29.41 -24.36
CA SER A 121 23.03 -29.35 -24.91
C SER A 121 22.04 -28.70 -23.94
N GLU A 122 22.16 -28.98 -22.65
CA GLU A 122 21.30 -28.35 -21.65
C GLU A 122 21.73 -26.90 -21.39
N LEU A 123 23.04 -26.61 -21.40
CA LEU A 123 23.53 -25.23 -21.30
C LEU A 123 22.99 -24.35 -22.43
N GLU A 124 22.97 -24.84 -23.67
CA GLU A 124 22.40 -24.12 -24.83
C GLU A 124 20.93 -23.74 -24.62
N ASN A 125 20.15 -24.59 -23.95
CA ASN A 125 18.75 -24.31 -23.63
C ASN A 125 18.59 -23.28 -22.49
N MET A 126 19.59 -23.16 -21.62
CA MET A 126 19.52 -22.31 -20.43
C MET A 126 20.02 -20.89 -20.63
N VAL A 127 20.85 -20.65 -21.66
CA VAL A 127 21.44 -19.35 -21.95
C VAL A 127 20.61 -18.57 -22.98
N ALA A 128 20.68 -17.24 -22.90
CA ALA A 128 20.04 -16.33 -23.84
C ALA A 128 20.82 -16.25 -25.16
N ASP A 129 20.19 -15.69 -26.18
CA ASP A 129 20.72 -15.65 -27.56
C ASP A 129 22.07 -14.91 -27.69
N ASN A 130 22.41 -14.07 -26.71
CA ASN A 130 23.68 -13.33 -26.67
C ASN A 130 24.84 -14.15 -26.11
N ILE A 131 24.62 -15.39 -25.65
CA ILE A 131 25.66 -16.29 -25.14
C ILE A 131 25.77 -17.50 -26.06
N THR A 132 26.98 -17.79 -26.52
CA THR A 132 27.29 -19.00 -27.28
C THR A 132 28.01 -20.03 -26.41
N VAL A 133 27.56 -21.27 -26.45
CA VAL A 133 28.20 -22.40 -25.75
C VAL A 133 29.29 -22.98 -26.65
N ASN A 134 30.56 -22.89 -26.22
CA ASN A 134 31.69 -23.45 -26.94
C ASN A 134 32.12 -24.78 -26.28
N SER A 135 31.74 -25.89 -26.92
CA SER A 135 32.01 -27.24 -26.43
C SER A 135 33.45 -27.71 -26.65
N GLU A 136 34.21 -27.05 -27.53
CA GLU A 136 35.62 -27.42 -27.76
C GLU A 136 36.53 -26.90 -26.63
N SER A 137 36.16 -25.77 -26.02
CA SER A 137 36.95 -25.11 -24.97
C SER A 137 36.32 -25.11 -23.58
N ASP A 138 35.15 -25.73 -23.39
CA ASP A 138 34.38 -25.69 -22.13
C ASP A 138 34.16 -24.24 -21.65
N THR A 139 33.70 -23.37 -22.55
CA THR A 139 33.49 -21.95 -22.28
C THR A 139 32.13 -21.44 -22.76
N LEU A 140 31.68 -20.36 -22.13
CA LEU A 140 30.59 -19.51 -22.59
C LEU A 140 31.18 -18.24 -23.19
N GLU A 141 30.75 -17.89 -24.40
CA GLU A 141 31.14 -16.67 -25.10
C GLU A 141 29.97 -15.70 -25.07
N LEU A 142 30.12 -14.60 -24.34
CA LEU A 142 29.11 -13.58 -24.16
C LEU A 142 29.36 -12.41 -25.10
N LEU A 143 28.33 -12.01 -25.85
CA LEU A 143 28.34 -10.82 -26.69
C LEU A 143 27.64 -9.69 -25.95
N GLU A 144 28.40 -8.66 -25.56
CA GLU A 144 27.84 -7.42 -25.04
C GLU A 144 27.50 -6.44 -26.18
N ASP A 145 26.58 -5.51 -25.93
CA ASP A 145 26.09 -4.50 -26.90
C ASP A 145 27.21 -3.67 -27.57
N ASN A 146 28.39 -3.59 -26.93
CA ASN A 146 29.56 -2.88 -27.44
C ASN A 146 30.51 -3.74 -28.30
N SER A 147 30.08 -4.93 -28.74
CA SER A 147 30.93 -5.88 -29.49
C SER A 147 32.15 -6.38 -28.70
N ILE A 148 32.13 -6.26 -27.37
CA ILE A 148 33.15 -6.84 -26.50
C ILE A 148 32.69 -8.27 -26.22
N SER A 149 33.52 -9.23 -26.61
CA SER A 149 33.31 -10.64 -26.27
C SER A 149 33.95 -10.94 -24.93
N GLN A 150 33.16 -11.38 -23.95
CA GLN A 150 33.67 -11.92 -22.70
C GLN A 150 33.62 -13.45 -22.76
N THR A 151 34.67 -14.10 -22.27
CA THR A 151 34.70 -15.56 -22.13
C THR A 151 34.57 -15.92 -20.67
N PHE A 152 33.68 -16.86 -20.37
CA PHE A 152 33.51 -17.45 -19.05
C PHE A 152 33.84 -18.93 -19.11
N HIS A 153 34.76 -19.40 -18.27
CA HIS A 153 35.14 -20.81 -18.21
C HIS A 153 34.16 -21.59 -17.34
N TYR A 154 33.83 -22.81 -17.74
CA TYR A 154 32.96 -23.67 -16.93
C TYR A 154 33.53 -23.85 -15.53
N LEU A 155 32.62 -23.93 -14.57
CA LEU A 155 32.97 -24.13 -13.18
C LEU A 155 33.30 -25.59 -12.90
N HIS A 156 34.38 -25.80 -12.16
CA HIS A 156 34.70 -27.11 -11.59
C HIS A 156 34.27 -27.12 -10.12
N LEU A 157 33.16 -27.81 -9.84
CA LEU A 157 32.54 -27.84 -8.51
C LEU A 157 33.11 -28.92 -7.59
N GLU A 158 33.98 -29.81 -8.07
CA GLU A 158 34.61 -30.89 -7.28
C GLU A 158 35.17 -30.45 -5.91
N PRO A 159 35.90 -29.32 -5.79
CA PRO A 159 36.43 -28.89 -4.50
C PRO A 159 35.38 -28.12 -3.67
N VAL A 160 34.29 -27.66 -4.30
CA VAL A 160 33.29 -26.78 -3.69
C VAL A 160 32.37 -27.60 -2.79
N ILE A 161 32.36 -27.26 -1.50
CA ILE A 161 31.52 -27.92 -0.50
C ILE A 161 30.24 -27.15 -0.20
N TYR A 162 30.23 -25.84 -0.51
CA TYR A 162 29.10 -24.98 -0.22
C TYR A 162 28.97 -23.83 -1.21
N ILE A 163 27.76 -23.64 -1.74
CA ILE A 163 27.38 -22.52 -2.61
C ILE A 163 26.27 -21.75 -1.90
N ARG A 164 26.43 -20.43 -1.82
CA ARG A 164 25.46 -19.55 -1.16
C ARG A 164 25.07 -18.39 -2.04
N GLN A 165 23.78 -18.16 -2.19
CA GLN A 165 23.27 -16.89 -2.73
C GLN A 165 23.52 -15.76 -1.72
N ARG A 166 24.29 -14.76 -2.12
CA ARG A 166 24.70 -13.61 -1.29
C ARG A 166 23.72 -12.44 -1.45
N THR A 167 23.46 -12.05 -2.69
CA THR A 167 22.56 -10.94 -3.06
C THR A 167 21.68 -11.38 -4.21
N PHE A 168 20.54 -10.72 -4.34
CA PHE A 168 19.65 -10.84 -5.48
C PHE A 168 18.85 -9.55 -5.63
N SER A 169 18.41 -9.27 -6.85
CA SER A 169 17.58 -8.11 -7.18
C SER A 169 16.71 -8.45 -8.38
N TYR A 170 15.43 -8.16 -8.28
CA TYR A 170 14.49 -8.25 -9.38
C TYR A 170 14.16 -6.86 -9.91
N ASN A 171 14.30 -6.68 -11.22
CA ASN A 171 13.92 -5.46 -11.92
C ASN A 171 12.73 -5.78 -12.85
N ASP A 172 11.53 -5.42 -12.40
CA ASP A 172 10.28 -5.66 -13.14
C ASP A 172 10.23 -4.88 -14.46
N ASP A 173 10.80 -3.67 -14.51
CA ASP A 173 10.77 -2.82 -15.71
C ASP A 173 11.58 -3.41 -16.87
N GLN A 174 12.61 -4.20 -16.56
CA GLN A 174 13.50 -4.82 -17.54
C GLN A 174 13.28 -6.33 -17.67
N SER A 175 12.39 -6.90 -16.87
CA SER A 175 12.23 -8.34 -16.69
C SER A 175 13.60 -9.04 -16.48
N GLU A 176 14.40 -8.48 -15.57
CA GLU A 176 15.75 -8.94 -15.27
C GLU A 176 15.90 -9.32 -13.81
N PHE A 177 16.54 -10.46 -13.54
CA PHE A 177 16.83 -10.94 -12.19
C PHE A 177 18.33 -11.15 -12.05
N THR A 178 18.96 -10.36 -11.19
CA THR A 178 20.39 -10.45 -10.90
C THR A 178 20.60 -11.20 -9.59
N THR A 179 21.57 -12.11 -9.55
CA THR A 179 21.92 -12.86 -8.34
C THR A 179 23.41 -13.10 -8.24
N GLU A 180 23.95 -13.01 -7.03
CA GLU A 180 25.34 -13.32 -6.74
C GLU A 180 25.45 -14.59 -5.89
N TYR A 181 26.38 -15.46 -6.27
CA TYR A 181 26.72 -16.69 -5.59
C TYR A 181 28.14 -16.65 -5.08
N GLU A 182 28.35 -17.13 -3.87
CA GLU A 182 29.67 -17.33 -3.26
C GLU A 182 29.96 -18.83 -3.16
N PHE A 183 31.20 -19.19 -3.49
CA PHE A 183 31.68 -20.57 -3.50
C PHE A 183 32.71 -20.76 -2.39
N TYR A 184 32.55 -21.85 -1.65
CA TYR A 184 33.42 -22.20 -0.54
C TYR A 184 33.94 -23.63 -0.68
N THR A 185 35.23 -23.82 -0.45
CA THR A 185 35.93 -25.11 -0.45
C THR A 185 36.36 -25.48 0.98
N GLU A 186 36.61 -26.78 1.19
CA GLU A 186 37.20 -27.28 2.44
C GLU A 186 38.72 -27.05 2.42
N SER A 187 39.25 -26.40 3.46
CA SER A 187 40.68 -26.42 3.78
C SER A 187 40.91 -27.18 5.08
N GLU A 188 42.16 -27.57 5.37
CA GLU A 188 42.51 -28.39 6.55
C GLU A 188 42.03 -27.82 7.89
N GLU A 189 41.83 -26.50 7.98
CA GLU A 189 41.45 -25.82 9.23
C GLU A 189 40.19 -24.92 9.12
N SER A 190 39.64 -24.68 7.93
CA SER A 190 38.52 -23.75 7.75
C SER A 190 37.79 -23.86 6.40
N PHE A 191 36.66 -23.16 6.25
CA PHE A 191 36.05 -22.89 4.94
C PHE A 191 36.81 -21.74 4.26
N GLN A 192 37.31 -21.98 3.05
CA GLN A 192 37.95 -20.94 2.25
C GLN A 192 36.94 -20.39 1.24
N PHE A 193 36.93 -19.07 1.04
CA PHE A 193 36.19 -18.42 -0.04
C PHE A 193 37.00 -18.47 -1.32
N ASP A 194 36.43 -19.03 -2.39
CA ASP A 194 37.13 -19.23 -3.67
C ASP A 194 36.74 -18.22 -4.74
N GLY A 195 35.65 -17.51 -4.53
CA GLY A 195 35.19 -16.47 -5.43
C GLY A 195 33.69 -16.32 -5.44
N GLY A 196 33.24 -15.22 -6.05
CA GLY A 196 31.85 -14.96 -6.32
C GLY A 196 31.55 -15.00 -7.80
N ILE A 197 30.30 -15.31 -8.14
CA ILE A 197 29.78 -15.27 -9.50
C ILE A 197 28.47 -14.50 -9.47
N GLU A 198 28.35 -13.51 -10.34
CA GLU A 198 27.09 -12.85 -10.63
C GLU A 198 26.49 -13.47 -11.88
N ILE A 199 25.20 -13.80 -11.80
CA ILE A 199 24.38 -14.24 -12.93
C ILE A 199 23.24 -13.24 -13.10
N ILE A 200 23.02 -12.84 -14.34
CA ILE A 200 21.83 -12.08 -14.74
C ILE A 200 20.95 -13.01 -15.57
N PHE A 201 19.71 -13.16 -15.12
CA PHE A 201 18.66 -13.79 -15.88
C PHE A 201 17.78 -12.74 -16.55
N LYS A 202 17.34 -13.02 -17.77
CA LYS A 202 16.38 -12.20 -18.51
C LYS A 202 15.19 -13.05 -18.93
N GLU A 203 14.00 -12.49 -18.82
CA GLU A 203 12.77 -13.15 -19.27
C GLU A 203 12.60 -12.96 -20.78
N GLU A 204 12.61 -14.07 -21.53
CA GLU A 204 12.24 -14.11 -22.94
C GLU A 204 10.92 -14.90 -23.08
N GLU A 205 10.95 -16.10 -23.66
CA GLU A 205 9.86 -17.09 -23.51
C GLU A 205 9.97 -17.84 -22.17
N GLU A 206 11.20 -18.02 -21.70
CA GLU A 206 11.56 -18.57 -20.40
C GLU A 206 12.71 -17.73 -19.82
N TRP A 207 12.91 -17.82 -18.51
CA TRP A 207 14.02 -17.15 -17.84
C TRP A 207 15.35 -17.75 -18.28
N LYS A 208 16.20 -16.99 -18.96
CA LYS A 208 17.50 -17.47 -19.48
C LYS A 208 18.67 -16.67 -18.93
N VAL A 209 19.83 -17.32 -18.83
CA VAL A 209 21.07 -16.66 -18.41
C VAL A 209 21.52 -15.72 -19.52
N SER A 210 21.46 -14.42 -19.29
CA SER A 210 21.87 -13.38 -20.24
C SER A 210 23.26 -12.84 -19.95
N SER A 211 23.74 -12.99 -18.71
CA SER A 211 25.12 -12.65 -18.35
C SER A 211 25.63 -13.50 -17.20
N ILE A 212 26.94 -13.75 -17.21
CA ILE A 212 27.68 -14.39 -16.12
C ILE A 212 29.07 -13.78 -16.00
N ARG A 213 29.48 -13.43 -14.78
CA ARG A 213 30.81 -12.87 -14.51
C ARG A 213 31.32 -13.22 -13.12
N TYR A 214 32.65 -13.25 -12.97
CA TYR A 214 33.27 -13.34 -11.65
C TYR A 214 33.14 -12.01 -10.91
N VAL A 215 32.85 -12.08 -9.62
CA VAL A 215 32.86 -10.93 -8.70
C VAL A 215 33.89 -11.17 -7.59
N GLN A 216 34.62 -10.12 -7.22
CA GLN A 216 35.67 -10.12 -6.20
C GLN A 216 35.15 -9.60 -4.87
#